data_AF-A0A3N9U8J3-F1
#
_entry.id   AF-A0A3N9U8J3-F1
#
_cell.length_a   1.000
_cell.length_b   1.000
_cell.length_c   1.000
_cell.angle_alpha   90.00
_cell.angle_beta   90.00
_cell.angle_gamma   90.00
#
_symmetry.space_group_name_H-M   'P 1'
#
loop_
_entity.id
_entity.type
_entity.pdbx_description
1 polymer ?
#
loop_
_entity_poly.entity_id
_entity_poly.type
_entity_poly.pdbx_seq_one_letter_code
_entity_poly.pdbx_strand_id
1 'polypeptide(L)'
;MPHIQLRLATFVLSLLTIASISGCDNASTLSFIKSQTTTIVKMEGTPYFTLNTPQNKSYWDHFSNITEDQIKERASNGDGEATFLLGLVYFGQIIGFERQPDTSEGTKLLQEAWRLGVIDAGYSLFTVYYKGIGTQVNKPLALAYLQASAEKGYILSQKDLGHAYRGADPRDLVDEDIQQAKIWFTEAAEQGDAESATQLAGIYREGTGVPKDEQTAFEWLKRAEDMPFNGFLSHRGLANYYEHGIGTEVDLVQAYKYYDLQDPAGAPDKRRLEAIMTPEQVQEAIRLSREWQEEHGVFVPSYYGLEYQPDGSFK
;
A
#
# COMPACT_ATOMS: atom_id res chain seq x y z
N MET A 1 11.86 51.57 39.21
CA MET A 1 13.14 52.26 38.92
C MET A 1 14.23 51.20 38.73
N PRO A 2 15.27 51.43 37.93
CA PRO A 2 15.18 51.62 36.48
C PRO A 2 16.24 50.77 35.72
N HIS A 3 16.28 50.88 34.38
CA HIS A 3 17.49 50.62 33.56
C HIS A 3 18.01 49.15 33.50
N ILE A 4 18.78 48.67 32.50
CA ILE A 4 19.12 49.12 31.12
C ILE A 4 19.89 47.98 30.39
N GLN A 5 20.26 48.20 29.11
CA GLN A 5 21.31 47.53 28.30
C GLN A 5 20.94 46.27 27.48
N LEU A 6 21.24 46.41 26.19
CA LEU A 6 21.36 45.39 25.15
C LEU A 6 22.83 44.91 25.08
N ARG A 7 23.08 43.60 24.92
CA ARG A 7 24.35 43.04 24.41
C ARG A 7 23.97 41.85 23.50
N LEU A 8 24.39 41.70 22.24
CA LEU A 8 25.67 42.01 21.56
C LEU A 8 26.88 41.31 22.20
N ALA A 9 27.14 40.09 21.74
CA ALA A 9 28.40 39.37 21.89
C ALA A 9 29.06 39.25 20.51
N THR A 10 30.12 40.02 20.29
CA THR A 10 30.95 39.99 19.07
C THR A 10 32.09 38.97 19.23
N PHE A 11 32.51 38.35 18.14
CA PHE A 11 33.90 37.89 17.98
C PHE A 11 34.42 38.32 16.60
N VAL A 12 35.69 38.75 16.55
CA VAL A 12 36.28 39.53 15.44
C VAL A 12 37.76 39.16 15.27
N LEU A 13 38.34 39.53 14.11
CA LEU A 13 39.74 39.40 13.65
C LEU A 13 40.10 38.02 13.06
N SER A 14 40.96 37.91 12.03
CA SER A 14 41.97 38.84 11.44
C SER A 14 41.85 38.86 9.88
N LEU A 15 42.07 39.95 9.13
CA LEU A 15 43.36 40.52 8.63
C LEU A 15 44.29 39.45 7.99
N LEU A 16 45.03 39.64 6.88
CA LEU A 16 45.48 40.81 6.08
C LEU A 16 45.35 40.47 4.54
N THR A 17 45.56 41.28 3.49
CA THR A 17 45.96 42.71 3.24
C THR A 17 45.47 43.19 1.84
N ILE A 18 45.81 44.43 1.44
CA ILE A 18 45.53 45.10 0.14
C ILE A 18 46.48 44.64 -1.00
N ALA A 19 45.97 44.56 -2.25
CA ALA A 19 46.73 44.85 -3.47
C ALA A 19 45.81 45.41 -4.57
N SER A 20 46.20 46.50 -5.22
CA SER A 20 45.41 47.14 -6.30
C SER A 20 46.29 47.55 -7.48
N ILE A 21 46.05 46.98 -8.66
CA ILE A 21 46.58 47.41 -9.97
C ILE A 21 45.61 46.94 -11.07
N SER A 22 45.62 47.62 -12.21
CA SER A 22 44.68 47.51 -13.34
C SER A 22 44.79 46.24 -14.20
N GLY A 23 43.66 45.76 -14.75
CA GLY A 23 43.67 44.83 -15.91
C GLY A 23 42.29 44.26 -16.29
N CYS A 24 41.83 44.62 -17.50
CA CYS A 24 40.83 43.99 -18.39
C CYS A 24 39.78 42.98 -17.88
N ASP A 25 38.51 43.34 -18.12
CA ASP A 25 37.46 42.57 -18.80
C ASP A 25 37.05 41.13 -18.42
N ASN A 26 35.73 41.01 -18.21
CA ASN A 26 34.82 39.89 -18.51
C ASN A 26 34.66 38.68 -17.55
N ALA A 27 33.37 38.41 -17.30
CA ALA A 27 32.75 37.11 -17.05
C ALA A 27 33.22 36.26 -15.84
N SER A 28 32.64 36.55 -14.65
CA SER A 28 32.29 35.51 -13.66
C SER A 28 31.38 36.04 -12.54
N THR A 29 30.11 36.34 -12.87
CA THR A 29 29.06 36.43 -11.84
C THR A 29 28.81 35.04 -11.26
N LEU A 30 29.43 34.74 -10.11
CA LEU A 30 29.15 33.56 -9.30
C LEU A 30 27.71 33.62 -8.78
N SER A 31 26.77 33.07 -9.55
CA SER A 31 25.40 32.86 -9.08
C SER A 31 25.42 31.80 -7.98
N PHE A 32 24.96 32.19 -6.79
CA PHE A 32 24.90 31.29 -5.65
C PHE A 32 23.72 30.33 -5.85
N ILE A 33 23.95 29.20 -6.53
CA ILE A 33 22.92 28.17 -6.79
C ILE A 33 22.52 27.54 -5.44
N LYS A 34 21.53 28.16 -4.80
CA LYS A 34 20.90 27.66 -3.60
C LYS A 34 19.95 26.53 -4.02
N SER A 35 20.45 25.30 -4.04
CA SER A 35 19.67 24.11 -4.39
C SER A 35 18.42 24.03 -3.50
N GLN A 36 17.26 24.35 -4.07
CA GLN A 36 15.99 24.18 -3.38
C GLN A 36 15.67 22.69 -3.36
N THR A 37 15.90 22.04 -2.23
CA THR A 37 15.45 20.66 -2.02
C THR A 37 13.93 20.66 -1.97
N THR A 38 13.29 20.30 -3.09
CA THR A 38 11.83 20.15 -3.18
C THR A 38 11.40 18.99 -2.29
N THR A 39 10.97 19.29 -1.07
CA THR A 39 10.50 18.29 -0.12
C THR A 39 9.16 17.73 -0.59
N ILE A 40 9.18 16.57 -1.24
CA ILE A 40 7.98 15.82 -1.62
C ILE A 40 7.17 15.52 -0.36
N VAL A 41 5.95 16.05 -0.28
CA VAL A 41 5.07 15.83 0.86
C VAL A 41 4.32 14.53 0.65
N LYS A 42 5.00 13.42 0.97
CA LYS A 42 4.47 12.06 0.79
C LYS A 42 3.26 11.84 1.70
N MET A 43 2.06 11.95 1.14
CA MET A 43 0.92 11.18 1.63
C MET A 43 1.29 9.70 1.44
N GLU A 44 1.23 8.92 2.52
CA GLU A 44 1.71 7.53 2.51
C GLU A 44 0.67 6.56 1.95
N GLY A 45 1.14 5.37 1.56
CA GLY A 45 0.59 4.64 0.43
C GLY A 45 1.14 5.19 -0.89
N THR A 46 1.45 4.31 -1.83
CA THR A 46 1.31 4.71 -3.25
C THR A 46 -0.16 5.07 -3.46
N PRO A 47 -0.51 6.18 -4.12
CA PRO A 47 -1.89 6.37 -4.53
C PRO A 47 -2.22 5.20 -5.45
N TYR A 48 -3.20 4.38 -5.06
CA TYR A 48 -3.73 3.34 -5.93
C TYR A 48 -4.58 4.02 -6.99
N PHE A 49 -3.93 4.53 -8.04
CA PHE A 49 -4.54 5.09 -9.25
C PHE A 49 -5.29 4.02 -10.07
N THR A 50 -5.72 2.93 -9.44
CA THR A 50 -5.93 1.63 -10.05
C THR A 50 -6.97 0.89 -9.23
N LEU A 51 -7.89 0.21 -9.92
CA LEU A 51 -8.71 -0.87 -9.37
C LEU A 51 -9.87 -0.44 -8.45
N ASN A 52 -10.61 0.63 -8.79
CA ASN A 52 -11.99 0.77 -8.30
C ASN A 52 -13.00 1.38 -9.29
N THR A 53 -12.82 1.06 -10.57
CA THR A 53 -13.95 1.01 -11.52
C THR A 53 -14.31 -0.46 -11.76
N PRO A 54 -15.57 -0.83 -12.06
CA PRO A 54 -15.95 -2.23 -12.34
C PRO A 54 -15.27 -2.86 -13.59
N GLN A 55 -14.41 -2.11 -14.28
CA GLN A 55 -13.61 -2.54 -15.42
C GLN A 55 -12.12 -2.68 -15.07
N ASN A 56 -11.76 -2.52 -13.79
CA ASN A 56 -10.44 -2.74 -13.22
C ASN A 56 -9.29 -1.92 -13.86
N LYS A 57 -9.60 -0.74 -14.40
CA LYS A 57 -8.63 0.08 -15.14
C LYS A 57 -7.81 1.00 -14.24
N SER A 58 -6.63 1.36 -14.75
CA SER A 58 -5.79 2.39 -14.16
C SER A 58 -6.23 3.76 -14.67
N TYR A 59 -6.39 4.73 -13.75
CA TYR A 59 -6.46 6.13 -14.13
C TYR A 59 -5.19 6.53 -14.91
N TRP A 60 -4.00 6.02 -14.58
CA TRP A 60 -2.78 6.34 -15.33
C TRP A 60 -2.90 6.09 -16.84
N ASP A 61 -3.67 5.10 -17.28
CA ASP A 61 -3.83 4.82 -18.71
C ASP A 61 -4.41 6.04 -19.45
N HIS A 62 -5.37 6.74 -18.82
CA HIS A 62 -6.03 7.94 -19.35
C HIS A 62 -5.15 9.21 -19.27
N PHE A 63 -4.16 9.26 -18.37
CA PHE A 63 -3.36 10.47 -18.09
C PHE A 63 -1.85 10.31 -18.37
N SER A 64 -1.41 9.15 -18.83
CA SER A 64 -0.04 8.81 -19.24
C SER A 64 0.58 9.74 -20.28
N ASN A 65 -0.24 10.46 -21.05
CA ASN A 65 0.17 11.31 -22.17
C ASN A 65 -0.44 12.74 -22.11
N ILE A 66 -0.88 13.19 -20.93
CA ILE A 66 -1.52 14.52 -20.74
C ILE A 66 -0.52 15.57 -20.27
N THR A 67 -0.75 16.85 -20.59
CA THR A 67 0.01 17.98 -20.00
C THR A 67 -0.68 18.58 -18.77
N GLU A 68 0.06 19.31 -17.92
CA GLU A 68 -0.53 20.00 -16.76
C GLU A 68 -1.64 20.98 -17.18
N ASP A 69 -1.48 21.63 -18.32
CA ASP A 69 -2.44 22.62 -18.83
C ASP A 69 -3.71 21.96 -19.37
N GLN A 70 -3.61 20.76 -19.96
CA GLN A 70 -4.77 19.94 -20.31
C GLN A 70 -5.49 19.39 -19.07
N ILE A 71 -4.77 19.06 -17.99
CA ILE A 71 -5.39 18.72 -16.69
C ILE A 71 -6.13 19.95 -16.14
N LYS A 72 -5.49 21.13 -16.11
CA LYS A 72 -6.10 22.39 -15.65
C LYS A 72 -7.34 22.76 -16.48
N GLU A 73 -7.28 22.63 -17.80
CA GLU A 73 -8.41 22.87 -18.70
C GLU A 73 -9.59 21.94 -18.37
N ARG A 74 -9.36 20.62 -18.30
CA ARG A 74 -10.39 19.64 -17.91
C ARG A 74 -10.97 19.97 -16.53
N ALA A 75 -10.14 20.19 -15.52
CA ALA A 75 -10.57 20.54 -14.18
C ALA A 75 -11.43 21.83 -14.15
N SER A 76 -11.02 22.87 -14.88
CA SER A 76 -11.79 24.12 -15.00
C SER A 76 -13.15 23.97 -15.69
N ASN A 77 -13.31 22.92 -16.50
CA ASN A 77 -14.58 22.53 -17.14
C ASN A 77 -15.43 21.57 -16.25
N GLY A 78 -15.03 21.31 -15.00
CA GLY A 78 -15.76 20.48 -14.06
C GLY A 78 -15.46 18.97 -14.14
N ASP A 79 -14.36 18.57 -14.77
CA ASP A 79 -13.91 17.18 -14.81
C ASP A 79 -13.35 16.76 -13.45
N GLY A 80 -14.06 15.86 -12.76
CA GLY A 80 -13.68 15.37 -11.44
C GLY A 80 -12.33 14.64 -11.41
N GLU A 81 -12.07 13.76 -12.39
CA GLU A 81 -10.83 12.98 -12.46
C GLU A 81 -9.62 13.88 -12.67
N ALA A 82 -9.72 14.84 -13.60
CA ALA A 82 -8.67 15.83 -13.82
C ALA A 82 -8.48 16.74 -12.59
N THR A 83 -9.56 17.11 -11.89
CA THR A 83 -9.47 17.91 -10.65
C THR A 83 -8.77 17.13 -9.54
N PHE A 84 -9.08 15.84 -9.37
CA PHE A 84 -8.43 14.93 -8.42
C PHE A 84 -6.92 14.86 -8.68
N LEU A 85 -6.54 14.58 -9.93
CA LEU A 85 -5.15 14.46 -10.34
C LEU A 85 -4.39 15.78 -10.23
N LEU A 86 -5.03 16.92 -10.52
CA LEU A 86 -4.44 18.24 -10.27
C LEU A 86 -4.15 18.41 -8.77
N GLY A 87 -5.04 17.95 -7.89
CA GLY A 87 -4.78 17.88 -6.45
C GLY A 87 -3.51 17.10 -6.12
N LEU A 88 -3.35 15.89 -6.65
CA LEU A 88 -2.18 15.04 -6.42
C LEU A 88 -0.87 15.59 -7.04
N VAL A 89 -0.95 16.32 -8.16
CA VAL A 89 0.16 17.14 -8.72
C VAL A 89 0.55 18.24 -7.73
N TYR A 90 -0.43 18.91 -7.13
CA TYR A 90 -0.19 19.99 -6.16
C TYR A 90 0.40 19.49 -4.83
N PHE A 91 0.10 18.26 -4.39
CA PHE A 91 0.82 17.59 -3.29
C PHE A 91 2.25 17.14 -3.68
N GLY A 92 2.59 17.11 -4.97
CA GLY A 92 3.87 16.62 -5.48
C GLY A 92 3.98 15.10 -5.53
N GLN A 93 2.87 14.37 -5.52
CA GLN A 93 2.87 12.90 -5.65
C GLN A 93 3.00 12.43 -7.10
N ILE A 94 2.55 13.24 -8.05
CA ILE A 94 2.72 12.98 -9.49
C ILE A 94 3.97 13.69 -9.97
N ILE A 95 5.02 12.91 -10.28
CA ILE A 95 6.27 13.41 -10.84
C ILE A 95 6.13 13.66 -12.35
N GLY A 96 6.78 14.71 -12.85
CA GLY A 96 6.68 15.15 -14.25
C GLY A 96 6.41 16.65 -14.42
N PHE A 97 5.98 17.33 -13.34
CA PHE A 97 5.72 18.77 -13.34
C PHE A 97 6.69 19.48 -12.37
N GLU A 98 7.57 20.34 -12.90
CA GLU A 98 8.56 21.06 -12.09
C GLU A 98 7.91 22.22 -11.31
N ARG A 99 7.41 21.91 -10.11
CA ARG A 99 6.80 22.89 -9.21
C ARG A 99 7.18 22.65 -7.75
N GLN A 100 7.07 23.69 -6.93
CA GLN A 100 6.99 23.51 -5.48
C GLN A 100 5.59 22.98 -5.11
N PRO A 101 5.47 22.03 -4.17
CA PRO A 101 4.19 21.58 -3.65
C PRO A 101 3.39 22.73 -3.01
N ASP A 102 2.09 22.76 -3.27
CA ASP A 102 1.12 23.62 -2.58
C ASP A 102 -0.01 22.74 -2.09
N THR A 103 0.15 22.24 -0.87
CA THR A 103 -0.78 21.32 -0.20
C THR A 103 -2.08 22.01 0.23
N SER A 104 -2.11 23.34 0.29
CA SER A 104 -3.33 24.12 0.57
C SER A 104 -4.26 24.10 -0.64
N GLU A 105 -3.73 24.43 -1.82
CA GLU A 105 -4.50 24.35 -3.07
C GLU A 105 -4.78 22.90 -3.46
N GLY A 106 -3.83 21.98 -3.24
CA GLY A 106 -4.04 20.54 -3.39
C GLY A 106 -5.22 20.02 -2.56
N THR A 107 -5.36 20.47 -1.30
CA THR A 107 -6.51 20.11 -0.45
C THR A 107 -7.83 20.62 -1.02
N LYS A 108 -7.90 21.84 -1.56
CA LYS A 108 -9.11 22.39 -2.20
C LYS A 108 -9.49 21.58 -3.44
N LEU A 109 -8.51 21.20 -4.26
CA LEU A 109 -8.72 20.38 -5.45
C LEU A 109 -9.25 18.99 -5.09
N LEU A 110 -8.75 18.36 -4.02
CA LEU A 110 -9.35 17.13 -3.49
C LEU A 110 -10.79 17.33 -2.99
N GLN A 111 -11.07 18.42 -2.26
CA GLN A 111 -12.43 18.75 -1.80
C GLN A 111 -13.40 18.94 -2.97
N GLU A 112 -12.96 19.60 -4.04
CA GLU A 112 -13.76 19.82 -5.25
C GLU A 112 -13.94 18.53 -6.05
N ALA A 113 -12.89 17.70 -6.20
CA ALA A 113 -13.01 16.39 -6.83
C ALA A 113 -13.99 15.46 -6.09
N TRP A 114 -13.98 15.49 -4.75
CA TRP A 114 -14.97 14.80 -3.92
C TRP A 114 -16.39 15.35 -4.15
N ARG A 115 -16.55 16.69 -4.26
CA ARG A 115 -17.82 17.35 -4.58
C ARG A 115 -18.33 16.99 -5.99
N LEU A 116 -17.41 16.72 -6.92
CA LEU A 116 -17.67 16.25 -8.29
C LEU A 116 -17.89 14.72 -8.37
N GLY A 117 -17.74 14.00 -7.25
CA GLY A 117 -18.08 12.58 -7.13
C GLY A 117 -16.92 11.58 -7.22
N VAL A 118 -15.66 12.05 -7.29
CA VAL A 118 -14.48 11.16 -7.25
C VAL A 118 -14.33 10.58 -5.85
N ILE A 119 -14.41 9.25 -5.73
CA ILE A 119 -14.49 8.57 -4.44
C ILE A 119 -13.11 8.49 -3.76
N ASP A 120 -12.06 8.32 -4.56
CA ASP A 120 -10.63 8.29 -4.20
C ASP A 120 -10.17 9.58 -3.49
N ALA A 121 -10.82 10.70 -3.83
CA ALA A 121 -10.59 11.98 -3.18
C ALA A 121 -10.99 11.95 -1.69
N GLY A 122 -11.97 11.13 -1.30
CA GLY A 122 -12.37 10.92 0.09
C GLY A 122 -11.25 10.28 0.92
N TYR A 123 -10.66 9.18 0.43
CA TYR A 123 -9.50 8.54 1.08
C TYR A 123 -8.28 9.47 1.14
N SER A 124 -8.07 10.28 0.09
CA SER A 124 -7.01 11.28 0.05
C SER A 124 -7.25 12.39 1.10
N LEU A 125 -8.48 12.87 1.26
CA LEU A 125 -8.87 13.86 2.28
C LEU A 125 -8.80 13.28 3.70
N PHE A 126 -9.19 12.03 3.90
CA PHE A 126 -8.92 11.29 5.14
C PHE A 126 -7.42 11.36 5.48
N THR A 127 -6.54 11.02 4.53
CA THR A 127 -5.08 11.04 4.75
C THR A 127 -4.56 12.45 5.07
N VAL A 128 -5.07 13.48 4.38
CA VAL A 128 -4.75 14.90 4.65
C VAL A 128 -5.10 15.28 6.09
N TYR A 129 -6.32 14.99 6.56
CA TYR A 129 -6.78 15.39 7.88
C TYR A 129 -6.29 14.48 9.01
N TYR A 130 -6.03 13.20 8.75
CA TYR A 130 -5.45 12.28 9.72
C TYR A 130 -3.98 12.63 10.03
N LYS A 131 -3.18 12.91 8.99
CA LYS A 131 -1.74 13.17 9.12
C LYS A 131 -1.36 14.67 9.17
N GLY A 132 -2.32 15.58 9.01
CA GLY A 132 -2.07 17.03 9.08
C GLY A 132 -1.30 17.58 7.86
N ILE A 133 -1.59 17.07 6.67
CA ILE A 133 -0.79 17.33 5.48
C ILE A 133 -1.15 18.71 4.88
N GLY A 134 -0.36 19.73 5.19
CA GLY A 134 -0.66 21.12 4.80
C GLY A 134 -1.76 21.79 5.65
N THR A 135 -2.20 21.14 6.71
CA THR A 135 -3.30 21.55 7.58
C THR A 135 -3.05 21.09 9.02
N GLN A 136 -3.93 21.40 9.96
CA GLN A 136 -3.89 20.80 11.30
C GLN A 136 -4.57 19.43 11.29
N VAL A 137 -4.07 18.50 12.12
CA VAL A 137 -4.70 17.19 12.32
C VAL A 137 -6.14 17.37 12.81
N ASN A 138 -7.08 16.74 12.12
CA ASN A 138 -8.51 16.80 12.41
C ASN A 138 -9.14 15.41 12.26
N LYS A 139 -8.94 14.57 13.28
CA LYS A 139 -9.42 13.18 13.30
C LYS A 139 -10.93 13.03 13.04
N PRO A 140 -11.85 13.83 13.62
CA PRO A 140 -13.27 13.74 13.30
C PRO A 140 -13.60 13.99 11.82
N LEU A 141 -12.94 14.95 11.17
CA LEU A 141 -13.12 15.19 9.74
C LEU A 141 -12.46 14.10 8.88
N ALA A 142 -11.31 13.58 9.30
CA ALA A 142 -10.66 12.45 8.65
C ALA A 142 -11.55 11.20 8.66
N LEU A 143 -12.16 10.87 9.81
CA LEU A 143 -13.12 9.78 9.95
C LEU A 143 -14.33 9.97 9.04
N ALA A 144 -14.91 11.17 8.99
CA ALA A 144 -16.08 11.45 8.16
C ALA A 144 -15.79 11.24 6.66
N TYR A 145 -14.60 11.62 6.18
CA TYR A 145 -14.17 11.32 4.81
C TYR A 145 -13.88 9.84 4.56
N LEU A 146 -13.27 9.15 5.53
CA LEU A 146 -12.99 7.72 5.44
C LEU A 146 -14.30 6.90 5.36
N GLN A 147 -15.24 7.17 6.27
CA GLN A 147 -16.58 6.55 6.30
C GLN A 147 -17.34 6.81 5.00
N ALA A 148 -17.51 8.06 4.58
CA ALA A 148 -18.26 8.37 3.38
C ALA A 148 -17.61 7.84 2.09
N SER A 149 -16.29 7.59 2.08
CA SER A 149 -15.55 6.95 0.99
C SER A 149 -15.76 5.42 1.01
N ALA A 150 -15.73 4.79 2.19
CA ALA A 150 -15.99 3.37 2.37
C ALA A 150 -17.46 2.97 2.06
N GLU A 151 -18.42 3.80 2.46
CA GLU A 151 -19.85 3.70 2.12
C GLU A 151 -20.12 3.79 0.61
N LYS A 152 -19.18 4.33 -0.17
CA LYS A 152 -19.22 4.39 -1.64
C LYS A 152 -18.47 3.24 -2.31
N GLY A 153 -18.00 2.25 -1.55
CA GLY A 153 -17.26 1.09 -2.06
C GLY A 153 -15.76 1.28 -2.17
N TYR A 154 -15.15 2.33 -1.59
CA TYR A 154 -13.69 2.49 -1.73
C TYR A 154 -12.93 1.47 -0.89
N ILE A 155 -12.39 0.45 -1.54
CA ILE A 155 -11.76 -0.73 -0.93
C ILE A 155 -10.69 -0.37 0.11
N LEU A 156 -9.82 0.62 -0.17
CA LEU A 156 -8.83 1.07 0.81
C LEU A 156 -9.47 1.78 2.02
N SER A 157 -10.55 2.55 1.82
CA SER A 157 -11.26 3.17 2.94
C SER A 157 -11.99 2.14 3.80
N GLN A 158 -12.57 1.10 3.18
CA GLN A 158 -13.17 -0.03 3.89
C GLN A 158 -12.11 -0.79 4.68
N LYS A 159 -10.98 -1.13 4.05
CA LYS A 159 -9.86 -1.81 4.72
C LYS A 159 -9.28 -1.01 5.90
N ASP A 160 -9.07 0.29 5.72
CA ASP A 160 -8.56 1.15 6.79
C ASP A 160 -9.57 1.35 7.92
N LEU A 161 -10.89 1.35 7.66
CA LEU A 161 -11.89 1.24 8.74
C LEU A 161 -11.80 -0.12 9.44
N GLY A 162 -11.65 -1.21 8.69
CA GLY A 162 -11.44 -2.55 9.23
C GLY A 162 -10.25 -2.60 10.20
N HIS A 163 -9.13 -2.01 9.80
CA HIS A 163 -7.92 -1.86 10.63
C HIS A 163 -8.15 -0.95 11.83
N ALA A 164 -8.79 0.22 11.65
CA ALA A 164 -9.09 1.16 12.73
C ALA A 164 -9.97 0.53 13.84
N TYR A 165 -11.06 -0.13 13.45
CA TYR A 165 -11.94 -0.85 14.36
C TYR A 165 -11.28 -2.09 14.99
N ARG A 166 -10.16 -2.59 14.44
CA ARG A 166 -9.30 -3.63 15.04
C ARG A 166 -8.19 -3.06 15.93
N GLY A 167 -8.12 -1.74 16.15
CA GLY A 167 -7.07 -1.10 16.96
C GLY A 167 -5.71 -0.95 16.25
N ALA A 168 -5.66 -1.15 14.94
CA ALA A 168 -4.48 -0.91 14.11
C ALA A 168 -4.41 0.56 13.64
N ASP A 169 -3.48 0.89 12.75
CA ASP A 169 -3.48 2.21 12.09
C ASP A 169 -4.57 2.23 11.00
N PRO A 170 -5.39 3.29 10.86
CA PRO A 170 -5.34 4.58 11.55
C PRO A 170 -5.84 4.55 13.01
N ARG A 171 -4.92 4.85 13.95
CA ARG A 171 -5.12 4.73 15.40
C ARG A 171 -5.93 5.86 16.01
N ASP A 172 -6.62 5.55 17.11
CA ASP A 172 -7.50 6.44 17.88
C ASP A 172 -8.38 7.35 16.99
N LEU A 173 -8.93 6.73 15.94
CA LEU A 173 -9.89 7.32 14.99
C LEU A 173 -11.33 6.91 15.37
N VAL A 174 -11.49 5.68 15.86
CA VAL A 174 -12.70 5.07 16.42
C VAL A 174 -12.32 4.26 17.66
N ASP A 175 -13.31 3.90 18.50
CA ASP A 175 -13.13 2.87 19.53
C ASP A 175 -13.06 1.46 18.88
N GLU A 176 -12.39 0.51 19.53
CA GLU A 176 -12.26 -0.87 19.03
C GLU A 176 -13.62 -1.60 19.02
N ASP A 177 -14.05 -2.06 17.84
CA ASP A 177 -15.25 -2.89 17.65
C ASP A 177 -14.97 -3.96 16.57
N ILE A 178 -14.73 -5.18 17.01
CA ILE A 178 -14.38 -6.29 16.11
C ILE A 178 -15.56 -6.73 15.22
N GLN A 179 -16.81 -6.40 15.55
CA GLN A 179 -17.94 -6.61 14.64
C GLN A 179 -17.93 -5.59 13.49
N GLN A 180 -17.63 -4.32 13.79
CA GLN A 180 -17.40 -3.32 12.73
C GLN A 180 -16.18 -3.66 11.88
N ALA A 181 -15.06 -4.04 12.51
CA ALA A 181 -13.85 -4.47 11.80
C ALA A 181 -14.16 -5.60 10.80
N LYS A 182 -14.89 -6.63 11.28
CA LYS A 182 -15.34 -7.77 10.46
C LYS A 182 -16.23 -7.32 9.29
N ILE A 183 -17.19 -6.42 9.50
CA ILE A 183 -18.06 -5.90 8.43
C ILE A 183 -17.22 -5.23 7.34
N TRP A 184 -16.36 -4.29 7.71
CA TRP A 184 -15.56 -3.54 6.72
C TRP A 184 -14.51 -4.40 6.01
N PHE A 185 -13.94 -5.40 6.68
CA PHE A 185 -13.10 -6.40 6.00
C PHE A 185 -13.90 -7.32 5.08
N THR A 186 -15.15 -7.69 5.40
CA THR A 186 -16.02 -8.44 4.46
C THR A 186 -16.29 -7.62 3.20
N GLU A 187 -16.71 -6.36 3.33
CA GLU A 187 -17.01 -5.48 2.18
C GLU A 187 -15.82 -5.36 1.22
N ALA A 188 -14.61 -5.16 1.74
CA ALA A 188 -13.38 -5.10 0.95
C ALA A 188 -12.98 -6.47 0.35
N ALA A 189 -13.13 -7.56 1.12
CA ALA A 189 -12.81 -8.92 0.67
C ALA A 189 -13.77 -9.44 -0.41
N GLU A 190 -15.05 -9.07 -0.38
CA GLU A 190 -16.03 -9.44 -1.41
C GLU A 190 -15.80 -8.70 -2.74
N GLN A 191 -15.13 -7.55 -2.70
CA GLN A 191 -14.64 -6.85 -3.90
C GLN A 191 -13.25 -7.35 -4.36
N GLY A 192 -12.57 -8.20 -3.59
CA GLY A 192 -11.33 -8.87 -4.00
C GLY A 192 -10.03 -8.39 -3.33
N ASP A 193 -10.08 -7.75 -2.16
CA ASP A 193 -8.88 -7.43 -1.36
C ASP A 193 -8.45 -8.61 -0.48
N ALA A 194 -7.34 -9.25 -0.89
CA ALA A 194 -6.76 -10.44 -0.25
C ALA A 194 -6.28 -10.16 1.19
N GLU A 195 -5.87 -8.92 1.48
CA GLU A 195 -5.45 -8.50 2.81
C GLU A 195 -6.64 -8.48 3.78
N SER A 196 -7.78 -7.94 3.36
CA SER A 196 -9.02 -7.91 4.13
C SER A 196 -9.60 -9.31 4.33
N ALA A 197 -9.54 -10.16 3.30
CA ALA A 197 -9.89 -11.57 3.42
C ALA A 197 -8.99 -12.31 4.44
N THR A 198 -7.68 -12.02 4.45
CA THR A 198 -6.73 -12.54 5.45
C THR A 198 -7.03 -12.02 6.86
N GLN A 199 -7.36 -10.74 7.00
CA GLN A 199 -7.73 -10.13 8.28
C GLN A 199 -9.02 -10.75 8.84
N LEU A 200 -10.02 -10.96 7.98
CA LEU A 200 -11.30 -11.62 8.28
C LEU A 200 -11.10 -13.08 8.70
N ALA A 201 -10.26 -13.83 7.99
CA ALA A 201 -9.88 -15.18 8.40
C ALA A 201 -9.20 -15.20 9.78
N GLY A 202 -8.33 -14.23 10.07
CA GLY A 202 -7.73 -14.04 11.38
C GLY A 202 -8.78 -13.88 12.49
N ILE A 203 -9.82 -13.07 12.27
CA ILE A 203 -10.93 -12.86 13.22
C ILE A 203 -11.64 -14.18 13.55
N TYR A 204 -11.99 -14.99 12.53
CA TYR A 204 -12.65 -16.29 12.73
C TYR A 204 -11.73 -17.34 13.38
N ARG A 205 -10.46 -17.41 12.97
CA ARG A 205 -9.44 -18.28 13.57
C ARG A 205 -9.20 -17.95 15.05
N GLU A 206 -9.14 -16.67 15.41
CA GLU A 206 -8.87 -16.23 16.78
C GLU A 206 -10.12 -16.36 17.68
N GLY A 207 -11.32 -16.28 17.12
CA GLY A 207 -12.56 -16.19 17.91
C GLY A 207 -12.71 -14.84 18.61
N THR A 208 -12.11 -13.79 18.03
CA THR A 208 -12.14 -12.45 18.60
C THR A 208 -13.47 -11.79 18.23
N GLY A 209 -14.33 -11.54 19.21
CA GLY A 209 -15.65 -10.91 19.02
C GLY A 209 -16.72 -11.78 18.35
N VAL A 210 -16.34 -12.76 17.53
CA VAL A 210 -17.18 -13.82 16.95
C VAL A 210 -16.84 -15.19 17.55
N PRO A 211 -17.73 -16.20 17.46
CA PRO A 211 -17.34 -17.59 17.73
C PRO A 211 -16.14 -17.99 16.86
N LYS A 212 -15.20 -18.76 17.44
CA LYS A 212 -14.07 -19.33 16.69
C LYS A 212 -14.58 -20.32 15.64
N ASP A 213 -14.16 -20.13 14.40
CA ASP A 213 -14.52 -20.98 13.26
C ASP A 213 -13.31 -21.13 12.33
N GLU A 214 -12.68 -22.31 12.37
CA GLU A 214 -11.53 -22.61 11.50
C GLU A 214 -11.94 -22.91 10.06
N GLN A 215 -13.17 -23.39 9.81
CA GLN A 215 -13.65 -23.65 8.45
C GLN A 215 -13.89 -22.32 7.72
N THR A 216 -14.62 -21.39 8.34
CA THR A 216 -14.80 -20.05 7.75
C THR A 216 -13.45 -19.34 7.59
N ALA A 217 -12.50 -19.50 8.53
CA ALA A 217 -11.14 -18.95 8.37
C ALA A 217 -10.39 -19.56 7.17
N PHE A 218 -10.46 -20.88 6.99
CA PHE A 218 -9.89 -21.59 5.84
C PHE A 218 -10.48 -21.12 4.51
N GLU A 219 -11.81 -21.02 4.42
CA GLU A 219 -12.51 -20.61 3.21
C GLU A 219 -12.13 -19.18 2.77
N TRP A 220 -11.95 -18.24 3.70
CA TRP A 220 -11.47 -16.89 3.38
C TRP A 220 -9.99 -16.85 2.99
N LEU A 221 -9.11 -17.61 3.67
CA LEU A 221 -7.69 -17.71 3.27
C LEU A 221 -7.54 -18.30 1.87
N LYS A 222 -8.35 -19.31 1.53
CA LYS A 222 -8.32 -19.96 0.21
C LYS A 222 -8.85 -19.03 -0.88
N ARG A 223 -9.98 -18.35 -0.64
CA ARG A 223 -10.53 -17.36 -1.60
C ARG A 223 -9.58 -16.20 -1.88
N ALA A 224 -8.68 -15.87 -0.96
CA ALA A 224 -7.72 -14.79 -1.12
C ALA A 224 -6.53 -15.13 -2.06
N GLU A 225 -6.39 -16.40 -2.47
CA GLU A 225 -5.37 -16.87 -3.42
C GLU A 225 -5.63 -16.33 -4.83
N ASP A 226 -6.89 -16.38 -5.25
CA ASP A 226 -7.35 -15.96 -6.58
C ASP A 226 -7.77 -14.47 -6.62
N MET A 227 -7.51 -13.70 -5.56
CA MET A 227 -8.00 -12.32 -5.41
C MET A 227 -7.13 -11.29 -6.15
N PRO A 228 -7.76 -10.36 -6.91
CA PRO A 228 -7.02 -9.45 -7.78
C PRO A 228 -6.23 -8.36 -7.03
N PHE A 229 -6.54 -8.07 -5.76
CA PHE A 229 -5.95 -6.95 -5.03
C PHE A 229 -5.08 -7.41 -3.86
N ASN A 230 -3.82 -6.96 -3.88
CA ASN A 230 -2.79 -7.20 -2.85
C ASN A 230 -2.52 -8.69 -2.52
N GLY A 231 -2.46 -9.55 -3.56
CA GLY A 231 -2.26 -11.00 -3.47
C GLY A 231 -0.88 -11.48 -2.98
N PHE A 232 -0.40 -10.98 -1.83
CA PHE A 232 0.73 -11.54 -1.10
C PHE A 232 0.24 -12.31 0.14
N LEU A 233 -0.36 -13.47 -0.11
CA LEU A 233 -0.79 -14.39 0.94
C LEU A 233 0.37 -15.09 1.64
N SER A 234 0.12 -15.55 2.86
CA SER A 234 0.96 -16.57 3.48
C SER A 234 0.54 -17.95 2.97
N HIS A 235 1.19 -18.43 1.90
CA HIS A 235 1.06 -19.82 1.46
C HIS A 235 1.34 -20.80 2.62
N ARG A 236 2.28 -20.47 3.52
CA ARG A 236 2.54 -21.26 4.74
C ARG A 236 1.31 -21.43 5.65
N GLY A 237 0.38 -20.47 5.64
CA GLY A 237 -0.90 -20.57 6.35
C GLY A 237 -1.77 -21.68 5.76
N LEU A 238 -2.07 -21.62 4.47
CA LEU A 238 -2.81 -22.66 3.76
C LEU A 238 -2.13 -24.04 3.89
N ALA A 239 -0.81 -24.09 3.74
CA ALA A 239 -0.01 -25.30 3.93
C ALA A 239 -0.26 -25.98 5.29
N ASN A 240 -0.27 -25.19 6.37
CA ASN A 240 -0.49 -25.67 7.73
C ASN A 240 -1.93 -26.17 7.95
N TYR A 241 -2.91 -25.49 7.35
CA TYR A 241 -4.33 -25.88 7.42
C TYR A 241 -4.57 -27.25 6.77
N TYR A 242 -4.04 -27.46 5.55
CA TYR A 242 -4.12 -28.75 4.85
C TYR A 242 -3.26 -29.86 5.49
N GLU A 243 -2.10 -29.55 6.09
CA GLU A 243 -1.28 -30.58 6.78
C GLU A 243 -1.97 -31.15 8.03
N HIS A 244 -2.70 -30.32 8.77
CA HIS A 244 -3.23 -30.66 10.09
C HIS A 244 -4.75 -30.87 10.13
N GLY A 245 -5.47 -30.65 9.02
CA GLY A 245 -6.93 -30.75 8.97
C GLY A 245 -7.62 -29.66 9.80
N ILE A 246 -7.08 -28.44 9.78
CA ILE A 246 -7.65 -27.29 10.50
C ILE A 246 -8.71 -26.66 9.58
N GLY A 247 -10.00 -26.78 9.92
CA GLY A 247 -11.08 -26.22 9.09
C GLY A 247 -11.28 -26.88 7.71
N THR A 248 -10.54 -27.94 7.42
CA THR A 248 -10.54 -28.71 6.18
C THR A 248 -10.15 -30.16 6.49
N GLU A 249 -10.32 -31.08 5.54
CA GLU A 249 -9.73 -32.42 5.63
C GLU A 249 -8.20 -32.36 5.42
N VAL A 250 -7.48 -33.36 5.94
CA VAL A 250 -6.02 -33.47 5.74
C VAL A 250 -5.71 -33.78 4.27
N ASP A 251 -4.93 -32.91 3.62
CA ASP A 251 -4.44 -33.10 2.25
C ASP A 251 -2.96 -32.76 2.17
N LEU A 252 -2.11 -33.78 2.21
CA LEU A 252 -0.65 -33.61 2.16
C LEU A 252 -0.15 -33.14 0.79
N VAL A 253 -0.92 -33.36 -0.30
CA VAL A 253 -0.56 -32.90 -1.65
C VAL A 253 -0.77 -31.39 -1.75
N GLN A 254 -1.91 -30.88 -1.25
CA GLN A 254 -2.13 -29.44 -1.11
C GLN A 254 -1.15 -28.82 -0.10
N ALA A 255 -0.92 -29.44 1.06
CA ALA A 255 0.06 -28.95 2.02
C ALA A 255 1.45 -28.78 1.39
N TYR A 256 1.92 -29.78 0.62
CA TYR A 256 3.18 -29.70 -0.09
C TYR A 256 3.16 -28.63 -1.20
N LYS A 257 2.07 -28.48 -1.99
CA LYS A 257 1.90 -27.39 -2.97
C LYS A 257 2.20 -26.04 -2.31
N TYR A 258 1.53 -25.72 -1.20
CA TYR A 258 1.70 -24.41 -0.56
C TYR A 258 3.05 -24.24 0.16
N TYR A 259 3.66 -25.32 0.68
CA TYR A 259 5.03 -25.23 1.17
C TYR A 259 6.04 -24.99 0.03
N ASP A 260 5.82 -25.57 -1.16
CA ASP A 260 6.67 -25.34 -2.35
C ASP A 260 6.51 -23.93 -2.91
N LEU A 261 5.28 -23.41 -2.96
CA LEU A 261 4.99 -22.00 -3.27
C LEU A 261 5.49 -21.00 -2.22
N GLN A 262 5.99 -21.47 -1.06
CA GLN A 262 6.52 -20.61 0.00
C GLN A 262 8.05 -20.63 0.09
N ASP A 263 8.63 -21.82 0.08
CA ASP A 263 10.08 -22.08 0.11
C ASP A 263 10.34 -23.46 -0.54
N PRO A 264 10.64 -23.50 -1.85
CA PRO A 264 10.81 -24.75 -2.56
C PRO A 264 12.18 -25.40 -2.30
N ALA A 265 13.13 -24.70 -1.68
CA ALA A 265 14.54 -25.10 -1.58
C ALA A 265 14.82 -25.98 -0.35
N GLY A 266 14.11 -27.11 -0.25
CA GLY A 266 14.34 -28.10 0.79
C GLY A 266 13.92 -27.64 2.19
N ALA A 267 12.87 -26.83 2.29
CA ALA A 267 12.30 -26.40 3.57
C ALA A 267 12.07 -27.58 4.54
N PRO A 268 12.24 -27.40 5.87
CA PRO A 268 12.00 -28.46 6.85
C PRO A 268 10.59 -29.05 6.81
N ASP A 269 9.61 -28.24 6.41
CA ASP A 269 8.22 -28.67 6.24
C ASP A 269 8.06 -29.63 5.04
N LYS A 270 8.64 -29.31 3.88
CA LYS A 270 8.61 -30.21 2.71
C LYS A 270 9.33 -31.53 2.97
N ARG A 271 10.51 -31.51 3.61
CA ARG A 271 11.25 -32.73 3.98
C ARG A 271 10.55 -33.60 5.02
N ARG A 272 9.70 -33.02 5.87
CA ARG A 272 8.81 -33.77 6.78
C ARG A 272 7.73 -34.50 5.98
N LEU A 273 7.14 -33.85 4.98
CA LEU A 273 6.11 -34.43 4.13
C LEU A 273 6.65 -35.48 3.15
N GLU A 274 7.81 -35.25 2.53
CA GLU A 274 8.53 -36.22 1.68
C GLU A 274 8.81 -37.56 2.39
N ALA A 275 8.97 -37.54 3.72
CA ALA A 275 9.20 -38.75 4.52
C ALA A 275 7.94 -39.59 4.81
N ILE A 276 6.74 -39.09 4.46
CA ILE A 276 5.45 -39.75 4.73
C ILE A 276 4.51 -39.85 3.51
N MET A 277 4.76 -39.08 2.45
CA MET A 277 4.03 -39.12 1.17
C MET A 277 4.65 -40.16 0.22
N THR A 278 3.88 -40.62 -0.78
CA THR A 278 4.43 -41.42 -1.89
C THR A 278 5.12 -40.52 -2.93
N PRO A 279 6.05 -41.06 -3.75
CA PRO A 279 6.70 -40.29 -4.82
C PRO A 279 5.70 -39.66 -5.80
N GLU A 280 4.59 -40.34 -6.07
CA GLU A 280 3.51 -39.85 -6.95
C GLU A 280 2.77 -38.66 -6.33
N GLN A 281 2.51 -38.69 -5.01
CA GLN A 281 1.91 -37.57 -4.29
C GLN A 281 2.83 -36.33 -4.28
N VAL A 282 4.13 -36.53 -4.11
CA VAL A 282 5.13 -35.43 -4.16
C VAL A 282 5.22 -34.86 -5.58
N GLN A 283 5.23 -35.71 -6.61
CA GLN A 283 5.24 -35.27 -8.01
C GLN A 283 3.97 -34.48 -8.37
N GLU A 284 2.78 -34.91 -7.93
CA GLU A 284 1.53 -34.17 -8.17
C GLU A 284 1.50 -32.83 -7.42
N ALA A 285 2.00 -32.77 -6.19
CA ALA A 285 2.11 -31.50 -5.46
C ALA A 285 3.06 -30.51 -6.15
N ILE A 286 4.18 -30.98 -6.69
CA ILE A 286 5.10 -30.18 -7.50
C ILE A 286 4.45 -29.77 -8.83
N ARG A 287 3.63 -30.63 -9.45
CA ARG A 287 2.86 -30.30 -10.66
C ARG A 287 1.87 -29.15 -10.40
N LEU A 288 1.08 -29.24 -9.32
CA LEU A 288 0.13 -28.23 -8.89
C LEU A 288 0.80 -26.90 -8.49
N SER A 289 1.99 -26.96 -7.88
CA SER A 289 2.81 -25.78 -7.57
C SER A 289 3.27 -25.05 -8.84
N ARG A 290 3.64 -25.79 -9.90
CA ARG A 290 4.03 -25.22 -11.20
C ARG A 290 2.85 -24.67 -11.99
N GLU A 291 1.75 -25.41 -12.04
CA GLU A 291 0.49 -25.01 -12.67
C GLU A 291 0.01 -23.66 -12.11
N TRP A 292 -0.05 -23.52 -10.78
CA TRP A 292 -0.40 -22.24 -10.14
C TRP A 292 0.58 -21.10 -10.46
N GLN A 293 1.90 -21.38 -10.48
CA GLN A 293 2.92 -20.40 -10.85
C GLN A 293 2.77 -19.89 -12.29
N GLU A 294 2.48 -20.79 -13.23
CA GLU A 294 2.24 -20.47 -14.63
C GLU A 294 0.94 -19.66 -14.81
N GLU A 295 -0.14 -20.00 -14.10
CA GLU A 295 -1.41 -19.27 -14.10
C GLU A 295 -1.28 -17.84 -13.55
N HIS A 296 -0.54 -17.66 -12.46
CA HIS A 296 -0.40 -16.37 -11.77
C HIS A 296 0.78 -15.53 -12.27
N GLY A 297 1.58 -16.04 -13.20
CA GLY A 297 2.79 -15.37 -13.70
C GLY A 297 3.90 -15.22 -12.65
N VAL A 298 3.87 -16.04 -11.60
CA VAL A 298 4.80 -15.99 -10.47
C VAL A 298 5.93 -17.00 -10.68
N PHE A 299 7.18 -16.56 -10.49
CA PHE A 299 8.34 -17.45 -10.48
C PHE A 299 8.84 -17.63 -9.05
N VAL A 300 8.56 -18.78 -8.43
CA VAL A 300 9.15 -19.18 -7.15
C VAL A 300 10.39 -20.03 -7.46
N PRO A 301 11.63 -19.62 -7.09
CA PRO A 301 12.86 -20.30 -7.50
C PRO A 301 13.04 -21.69 -6.87
N SER A 302 12.35 -22.68 -7.42
CA SER A 302 12.50 -24.09 -7.04
C SER A 302 13.84 -24.68 -7.49
N TYR A 303 14.07 -25.95 -7.16
CA TYR A 303 15.22 -26.74 -7.61
C TYR A 303 15.19 -26.94 -9.15
N TYR A 304 15.52 -25.87 -9.87
CA TYR A 304 15.35 -25.75 -11.31
C TYR A 304 16.25 -26.71 -12.06
N GLY A 305 15.64 -27.68 -12.74
CA GLY A 305 16.34 -28.71 -13.51
C GLY A 305 16.87 -29.90 -12.70
N LEU A 306 16.52 -30.03 -11.41
CA LEU A 306 16.90 -31.22 -10.63
C LEU A 306 15.88 -32.36 -10.78
N GLU A 307 16.36 -33.56 -11.13
CA GLU A 307 15.58 -34.79 -11.25
C GLU A 307 15.47 -35.50 -9.89
N TYR A 308 14.28 -36.05 -9.58
CA TYR A 308 14.07 -36.87 -8.38
C TYR A 308 14.83 -38.20 -8.48
N GLN A 309 15.68 -38.47 -7.51
CA GLN A 309 16.62 -39.58 -7.51
C GLN A 309 16.08 -40.78 -6.70
N PRO A 310 16.46 -42.03 -7.04
CA PRO A 310 16.07 -43.21 -6.26
C PRO A 310 16.57 -43.25 -4.80
N ASP A 311 17.47 -42.34 -4.41
CA ASP A 311 17.96 -42.15 -3.03
C ASP A 311 17.15 -41.11 -2.23
N GLY A 312 16.09 -40.53 -2.80
CA GLY A 312 15.26 -39.49 -2.18
C GLY A 312 15.83 -38.07 -2.27
N SER A 313 16.95 -37.86 -2.97
CA SER A 313 17.47 -36.53 -3.29
C SER A 313 16.92 -35.97 -4.61
N PHE A 314 17.14 -34.69 -4.86
CA PHE A 314 16.99 -34.06 -6.17
C PHE A 314 18.40 -33.67 -6.67
N LYS A 315 18.74 -33.96 -7.94
CA LYS A 315 20.07 -33.68 -8.54
C LYS A 315 19.99 -33.23 -10.00
#